data_AF-A0A4U9U253-F1
#
_entry.id   AF-A0A4U9U253-F1
#
_cell.length_a   1.000
_cell.length_b   1.000
_cell.length_c   1.000
_cell.angle_alpha   90.00
_cell.angle_beta   90.00
_cell.angle_gamma   90.00
#
_symmetry.space_group_name_H-M   'P 1'
#
loop_
_entity.id
_entity.type
_entity.pdbx_description
1 polymer ?
#
loop_
_entity_poly.entity_id
_entity_poly.type
_entity_poly.pdbx_seq_one_letter_code
_entity_poly.pdbx_strand_id
1 'polypeptide(L)'
;MPWPSIFYLLGRYIKKDIVLLDANIANLPHKLIDSRKGDVLLAISYYRFSSVTTRLIKWFYQNRGDTIVITDNAVNPFSHFATAMLLMESQHSGLFSSRSAGFVLIEALVNYMGEVKSNELNENFNVMESLFEAFNVFNK
;
A
#
# COMPACT_ATOMS: atom_id res chain seq x y z
N MET A 1 7.33 12.50 -1.58
CA MET A 1 6.24 11.75 -0.91
C MET A 1 6.70 10.31 -0.69
N PRO A 2 6.44 9.66 0.46
CA PRO A 2 6.74 8.25 0.64
C PRO A 2 5.87 7.39 -0.29
N TRP A 3 6.43 6.33 -0.83
CA TRP A 3 5.84 5.47 -1.86
C TRP A 3 4.50 4.79 -1.48
N PRO A 4 4.33 4.28 -0.25
CA PRO A 4 3.03 3.75 0.19
C PRO A 4 1.91 4.79 0.16
N SER A 5 2.25 6.07 0.25
CA SER A 5 1.28 7.15 0.30
C SER A 5 0.58 7.38 -1.05
N ILE A 6 1.20 7.01 -2.18
CA ILE A 6 0.58 7.19 -3.51
C ILE A 6 -0.53 6.18 -3.74
N PHE A 7 -0.27 4.90 -3.45
CA PHE A 7 -1.32 3.87 -3.48
C PHE A 7 -2.49 4.26 -2.58
N TYR A 8 -2.20 4.72 -1.36
CA TYR A 8 -3.22 5.18 -0.42
C TYR A 8 -4.02 6.36 -0.97
N LEU A 9 -3.36 7.44 -1.42
CA LEU A 9 -4.07 8.63 -1.89
C LEU A 9 -4.96 8.34 -3.09
N LEU A 10 -4.40 7.71 -4.13
CA LEU A 10 -5.16 7.43 -5.36
C LEU A 10 -6.22 6.35 -5.11
N GLY A 11 -5.87 5.31 -4.34
CA GLY A 11 -6.80 4.26 -3.97
C GLY A 11 -8.01 4.78 -3.20
N ARG A 12 -7.87 5.86 -2.42
CA ARG A 12 -8.98 6.47 -1.67
C ARG A 12 -10.01 7.20 -2.52
N TYR A 13 -9.70 7.54 -3.76
CA TYR A 13 -10.72 7.95 -4.75
C TYR A 13 -11.60 6.77 -5.17
N ILE A 14 -11.05 5.56 -5.16
CA ILE A 14 -11.72 4.36 -5.65
C ILE A 14 -12.47 3.66 -4.51
N LYS A 15 -11.82 3.47 -3.36
CA LYS A 15 -12.30 2.63 -2.26
C LYS A 15 -12.07 3.32 -0.90
N LYS A 16 -13.12 3.41 -0.06
CA LYS A 16 -13.05 4.09 1.25
C LYS A 16 -12.22 3.34 2.29
N ASP A 17 -12.30 2.01 2.31
CA ASP A 17 -11.65 1.12 3.27
C ASP A 17 -10.22 0.78 2.86
N ILE A 18 -9.40 1.82 2.63
CA ILE A 18 -7.96 1.71 2.51
C ILE A 18 -7.33 2.48 3.67
N VAL A 19 -6.50 1.78 4.46
CA VAL A 19 -5.81 2.35 5.62
C VAL A 19 -4.31 2.33 5.37
N LEU A 20 -3.68 3.49 5.46
CA LEU A 20 -2.22 3.59 5.42
C LEU A 20 -1.64 3.27 6.79
N LEU A 21 -0.91 2.15 6.88
CA LEU A 21 -0.08 1.82 8.02
C LEU A 21 1.29 2.47 7.86
N ASP A 22 1.56 3.49 8.66
CA ASP A 22 2.92 3.98 8.85
C ASP A 22 3.66 3.01 9.79
N ALA A 23 4.96 2.84 9.58
CA ALA A 23 5.79 1.99 10.44
C ALA A 23 6.09 2.63 11.81
N ASN A 24 5.30 3.61 12.25
CA ASN A 24 5.41 4.22 13.56
C ASN A 24 4.80 3.27 14.60
N ILE A 25 5.66 2.72 15.46
CA ILE A 25 5.29 1.74 16.47
C ILE A 25 4.25 2.28 17.46
N ALA A 26 4.23 3.60 17.70
CA ALA A 26 3.23 4.21 18.58
C ALA A 26 1.82 4.18 17.99
N ASN A 27 1.69 4.35 16.66
CA ASN A 27 0.39 4.45 15.99
C ASN A 27 -0.10 3.11 15.42
N LEU A 28 0.83 2.20 15.13
CA LEU A 28 0.53 0.95 14.45
C LEU A 28 -0.54 0.10 15.17
N PRO A 29 -0.50 -0.13 16.50
CA PRO A 29 -1.53 -0.91 17.19
C PRO A 29 -2.93 -0.31 17.06
N HIS A 30 -3.04 1.02 17.12
CA HIS A 30 -4.31 1.74 17.01
C HIS A 30 -4.94 1.61 15.63
N LYS A 31 -4.15 1.39 14.57
CA LYS A 31 -4.68 1.10 13.23
C LYS A 31 -4.96 -0.38 13.03
N LEU A 32 -4.17 -1.26 13.64
CA LEU A 32 -4.35 -2.70 13.53
C LEU A 32 -5.59 -3.22 14.27
N ILE A 33 -6.03 -2.55 15.33
CA ILE A 33 -7.24 -2.96 16.05
C ILE A 33 -8.50 -2.88 15.17
N ASP A 34 -8.54 -1.97 14.21
CA ASP A 34 -9.67 -1.78 13.29
C ASP A 34 -9.68 -2.79 12.14
N SER A 35 -8.55 -3.47 11.89
CA SER A 35 -8.45 -4.50 10.86
C SER A 35 -9.24 -5.76 11.23
N ARG A 36 -9.83 -6.40 10.21
CA ARG A 36 -10.76 -7.52 10.35
C ARG A 36 -10.23 -8.77 9.63
N LYS A 37 -10.81 -9.92 9.97
CA LYS A 37 -10.53 -11.14 9.20
C LYS A 37 -11.03 -10.96 7.77
N GLY A 38 -10.18 -11.30 6.79
CA GLY A 38 -10.45 -11.10 5.36
C GLY A 38 -9.91 -9.79 4.79
N ASP A 39 -9.37 -8.89 5.62
CA ASP A 39 -8.60 -7.75 5.12
C ASP A 39 -7.29 -8.24 4.49
N VAL A 40 -6.75 -7.44 3.56
CA VAL A 40 -5.50 -7.73 2.85
C VAL A 40 -4.46 -6.66 3.18
N LEU A 41 -3.26 -7.10 3.56
CA LEU A 41 -2.11 -6.22 3.76
C LEU A 41 -1.25 -6.16 2.50
N LEU A 42 -1.15 -4.98 1.88
CA LEU A 42 -0.13 -4.68 0.88
C LEU A 42 1.09 -4.06 1.56
N ALA A 43 2.19 -4.80 1.66
CA ALA A 43 3.44 -4.33 2.24
C ALA A 43 4.48 -4.03 1.15
N ILE A 44 5.25 -2.94 1.33
CA ILE A 44 6.37 -2.58 0.47
C ILE A 44 7.64 -2.68 1.31
N SER A 45 8.54 -3.62 0.98
CA SER A 45 9.75 -3.86 1.75
C SER A 45 10.93 -4.24 0.84
N TYR A 46 11.89 -3.31 0.71
CA TYR A 46 13.12 -3.49 -0.05
C TYR A 46 14.30 -3.86 0.88
N TYR A 47 15.43 -4.28 0.30
CA TYR A 47 16.66 -4.64 1.02
C TYR A 47 16.99 -3.70 2.20
N ARG A 48 17.49 -4.29 3.30
CA ARG A 48 17.46 -3.76 4.69
C ARG A 48 16.07 -3.78 5.31
N PHE A 49 15.47 -4.98 5.31
CA PHE A 49 14.13 -5.23 5.80
C PHE A 49 13.92 -4.70 7.23
N SER A 50 12.93 -3.82 7.38
CA SER A 50 12.54 -3.29 8.69
C SER A 50 12.02 -4.42 9.58
N SER A 51 12.53 -4.50 10.81
CA SER A 51 12.04 -5.47 11.80
C SER A 51 10.58 -5.21 12.16
N VAL A 52 10.13 -3.95 12.13
CA VAL A 52 8.73 -3.56 12.35
C VAL A 52 7.85 -4.10 11.22
N THR A 53 8.23 -3.85 9.96
CA THR A 53 7.48 -4.34 8.79
C THR A 53 7.44 -5.87 8.75
N THR A 54 8.55 -6.53 9.09
CA THR A 54 8.62 -8.00 9.15
C THR A 54 7.65 -8.57 10.20
N ARG A 55 7.64 -7.99 11.41
CA ARG A 55 6.70 -8.40 12.47
C ARG A 55 5.25 -8.11 12.11
N LEU A 56 4.98 -6.98 11.44
CA LEU A 56 3.66 -6.61 10.96
C LEU A 56 3.13 -7.62 9.93
N ILE A 57 3.93 -7.95 8.91
CA ILE A 57 3.53 -8.94 7.88
C ILE A 57 3.19 -10.27 8.54
N LYS A 58 4.08 -10.77 9.41
CA LYS A 58 3.85 -12.01 10.16
C LYS A 58 2.56 -11.96 10.98
N TRP A 59 2.37 -10.90 11.78
CA TRP A 59 1.18 -10.78 12.62
C TRP A 59 -0.09 -10.72 11.79
N PHE A 60 -0.09 -9.97 10.69
CA PHE A 60 -1.26 -9.80 9.83
C PHE A 60 -1.65 -11.12 9.15
N TYR A 61 -0.67 -11.84 8.59
CA TYR A 61 -0.87 -13.17 8.00
C TYR A 61 -1.52 -14.15 8.99
N GLN A 62 -1.05 -14.16 10.24
CA GLN A 62 -1.54 -15.08 11.26
C GLN A 62 -2.92 -14.71 11.84
N ASN A 63 -3.30 -13.43 11.80
CA ASN A 63 -4.46 -12.92 12.57
C ASN A 63 -5.56 -12.28 11.75
N ARG A 64 -5.31 -11.88 10.50
CA ARG A 64 -6.23 -11.09 9.68
C ARG A 64 -6.50 -11.71 8.33
N GLY A 65 -5.46 -11.99 7.54
CA GLY A 65 -5.69 -12.53 6.21
C GLY A 65 -4.46 -12.42 5.33
N ASP A 66 -4.73 -12.25 4.04
CA ASP A 66 -3.68 -12.32 3.04
C ASP A 66 -2.74 -11.13 3.09
N THR A 67 -1.49 -11.42 2.72
CA THR A 67 -0.40 -10.46 2.72
C THR A 67 0.26 -10.50 1.34
N ILE A 68 0.23 -9.38 0.65
CA ILE A 68 0.91 -9.17 -0.62
C ILE A 68 2.14 -8.32 -0.35
N VAL A 69 3.32 -8.78 -0.78
CA VAL A 69 4.57 -8.05 -0.52
C VAL A 69 5.26 -7.67 -1.81
N ILE A 70 5.47 -6.36 -2.01
CA ILE A 70 6.34 -5.81 -3.05
C ILE A 70 7.77 -5.76 -2.48
N THR A 71 8.71 -6.44 -3.14
CA THR A 71 10.09 -6.55 -2.68
C THR A 71 11.06 -6.71 -3.85
N ASP A 72 12.35 -6.47 -3.61
CA ASP A 72 13.42 -6.64 -4.59
C ASP A 72 14.24 -7.91 -4.43
N ASN A 73 13.91 -8.72 -3.42
CA ASN A 73 14.65 -9.94 -3.15
C ASN A 73 13.72 -11.10 -2.81
N ALA A 74 13.87 -12.21 -3.54
CA ALA A 74 13.15 -13.45 -3.28
C ALA A 74 13.54 -14.08 -1.93
N VAL A 75 14.78 -13.87 -1.48
CA VAL A 75 15.26 -14.29 -0.17
C VAL A 75 15.02 -13.16 0.82
N ASN A 76 13.99 -13.31 1.64
CA ASN A 76 13.56 -12.28 2.59
C ASN A 76 12.95 -12.91 3.86
N PRO A 77 12.90 -12.18 4.99
CA PRO A 77 12.49 -12.71 6.30
C PRO A 77 10.98 -12.90 6.47
N PHE A 78 10.18 -12.52 5.46
CA PHE A 78 8.72 -12.56 5.50
C PHE A 78 8.10 -13.45 4.41
N SER A 79 8.91 -14.12 3.60
CA SER A 79 8.50 -14.93 2.44
C SER A 79 7.46 -15.99 2.79
N HIS A 80 7.63 -16.67 3.93
CA HIS A 80 6.68 -17.67 4.43
C HIS A 80 5.34 -17.07 4.90
N PHE A 81 5.33 -15.76 5.16
CA PHE A 81 4.16 -15.01 5.59
C PHE A 81 3.68 -14.06 4.49
N ALA A 82 4.01 -14.34 3.22
CA ALA A 82 3.56 -13.59 2.07
C ALA A 82 2.71 -14.51 1.18
N THR A 83 1.38 -14.36 1.22
CA THR A 83 0.45 -15.04 0.30
C THR A 83 0.86 -14.84 -1.16
N ALA A 84 1.30 -13.63 -1.52
CA ALA A 84 1.87 -13.33 -2.82
C ALA A 84 3.08 -12.39 -2.70
N MET A 85 4.10 -12.61 -3.53
CA MET A 85 5.26 -11.74 -3.65
C MET A 85 5.33 -11.14 -5.04
N LEU A 86 5.46 -9.82 -5.12
CA LEU A 86 5.67 -9.06 -6.34
C LEU A 86 7.14 -8.63 -6.38
N LEU A 87 7.96 -9.40 -7.11
CA LEU A 87 9.40 -9.19 -7.20
C LEU A 87 9.74 -8.11 -8.23
N MET A 88 10.30 -7.00 -7.77
CA MET A 88 10.66 -5.85 -8.59
C MET A 88 12.16 -5.63 -8.54
N GLU A 89 12.83 -5.64 -9.69
CA GLU A 89 14.25 -5.35 -9.76
C GLU A 89 14.54 -3.92 -9.28
N SER A 90 15.46 -3.79 -8.33
CA SER A 90 15.85 -2.50 -7.73
C SER A 90 17.33 -2.16 -7.91
N GLN A 91 18.15 -3.13 -8.35
CA GLN A 91 19.60 -2.92 -8.47
C GLN A 91 19.92 -2.01 -9.66
N HIS A 92 20.81 -1.06 -9.41
CA HIS A 92 21.45 -0.21 -10.42
C HIS A 92 22.93 -0.15 -10.07
N SER A 93 23.79 0.15 -11.06
CA SER A 93 25.24 0.29 -10.86
C SER A 93 25.65 1.50 -10.00
N GLY A 94 24.68 2.34 -9.59
CA GLY A 94 24.89 3.52 -8.76
C GLY A 94 24.77 3.29 -7.25
N LEU A 95 24.98 4.35 -6.47
CA LEU A 95 24.92 4.33 -4.99
C LEU A 95 23.54 4.02 -4.42
N PHE A 96 22.47 4.25 -5.20
CA PHE A 96 21.09 4.08 -4.76
C PHE A 96 20.35 3.08 -5.65
N SER A 97 19.64 2.15 -5.01
CA SER A 97 18.69 1.29 -5.70
C SER A 97 17.57 2.12 -6.32
N SER A 98 17.21 1.81 -7.56
CA SER A 98 16.02 2.37 -8.19
C SER A 98 14.77 1.71 -7.63
N ARG A 99 13.69 2.48 -7.53
CA ARG A 99 12.37 1.97 -7.15
C ARG A 99 11.34 2.16 -8.26
N SER A 100 11.74 2.69 -9.42
CA SER A 100 10.81 3.08 -10.49
C SER A 100 9.92 1.94 -10.97
N ALA A 101 10.43 0.71 -11.06
CA ALA A 101 9.62 -0.47 -11.40
C ALA A 101 8.48 -0.70 -10.39
N GLY A 102 8.78 -0.58 -9.09
CA GLY A 102 7.78 -0.63 -8.04
C GLY A 102 6.77 0.52 -8.10
N PHE A 103 7.16 1.67 -8.66
CA PHE A 103 6.24 2.81 -8.86
C PHE A 103 5.19 2.46 -9.91
N VAL A 104 5.66 2.02 -11.08
CA VAL A 104 4.82 1.63 -12.21
C VAL A 104 3.84 0.53 -11.80
N LEU A 105 4.30 -0.44 -11.00
CA LEU A 105 3.43 -1.47 -10.45
C LEU A 105 2.33 -0.90 -9.55
N ILE A 106 2.66 0.04 -8.65
CA ILE A 106 1.68 0.68 -7.78
C ILE A 106 0.62 1.42 -8.61
N GLU A 107 1.03 2.18 -9.62
CA GLU A 107 0.10 2.88 -10.51
C GLU A 107 -0.78 1.90 -11.29
N ALA A 108 -0.20 0.82 -11.82
CA ALA A 108 -0.95 -0.22 -12.53
C ALA A 108 -2.00 -0.89 -11.61
N LEU A 109 -1.65 -1.19 -10.36
CA LEU A 109 -2.59 -1.76 -9.39
C LEU A 109 -3.74 -0.81 -9.07
N VAL A 110 -3.46 0.48 -8.90
CA VAL A 110 -4.47 1.50 -8.64
C VAL A 110 -5.42 1.64 -9.85
N ASN A 111 -4.88 1.74 -11.06
CA ASN A 111 -5.68 1.86 -12.27
C ASN A 111 -6.58 0.64 -12.46
N TYR A 112 -6.03 -0.56 -12.33
CA TYR A 112 -6.80 -1.79 -12.43
C TYR A 112 -7.90 -1.89 -11.36
N MET A 113 -7.60 -1.45 -10.13
CA MET A 113 -8.62 -1.36 -9.08
C MET A 113 -9.76 -0.41 -9.46
N GLY A 114 -9.45 0.72 -10.10
CA GLY A 114 -10.43 1.66 -10.64
C GLY A 114 -11.30 1.06 -11.75
N GLU A 115 -10.70 0.32 -12.68
CA GLU A 115 -11.42 -0.40 -13.75
C GLU A 115 -12.40 -1.43 -13.19
N VAL A 116 -11.96 -2.22 -12.21
CA VAL A 116 -12.81 -3.25 -11.56
C VAL A 116 -13.94 -2.62 -10.74
N LYS A 117 -13.73 -1.41 -10.21
CA LYS A 117 -14.70 -0.69 -9.35
C LYS A 117 -15.46 0.43 -10.06
N SER A 118 -15.43 0.49 -11.38
CA SER A 118 -15.95 1.61 -12.19
C SER A 118 -17.38 2.05 -11.82
N ASN A 119 -18.26 1.11 -11.43
CA ASN A 119 -19.65 1.41 -11.07
C ASN A 119 -19.80 2.10 -9.69
N GLU A 120 -18.91 1.81 -8.73
CA GLU A 120 -18.90 2.39 -7.37
C GLU A 120 -18.00 3.65 -7.29
N LEU A 121 -17.13 3.85 -8.28
CA LEU A 121 -16.12 4.90 -8.33
C LEU A 121 -16.74 6.31 -8.22
N ASN A 122 -17.92 6.50 -8.81
CA ASN A 122 -18.54 7.81 -8.95
C ASN A 122 -18.88 8.46 -7.60
N GLU A 123 -19.33 7.71 -6.60
CA GLU A 123 -19.73 8.30 -5.32
C GLU A 123 -18.53 8.81 -4.52
N ASN A 124 -17.48 8.00 -4.39
CA ASN A 124 -16.27 8.35 -3.65
C ASN A 124 -15.55 9.53 -4.30
N PHE A 125 -15.43 9.48 -5.63
CA PHE A 125 -14.84 10.53 -6.42
C PHE A 125 -15.57 11.86 -6.22
N ASN A 126 -16.90 11.87 -6.37
CA ASN A 126 -17.71 13.09 -6.22
C ASN A 126 -17.59 13.69 -4.81
N VAL A 127 -17.58 12.86 -3.76
CA VAL A 127 -17.36 13.35 -2.39
C VAL A 127 -15.98 13.99 -2.26
N MET A 128 -14.94 13.37 -2.81
CA MET A 128 -13.59 13.92 -2.75
C MET A 128 -13.48 15.28 -3.48
N GLU A 129 -14.05 15.38 -4.68
CA GLU A 129 -14.08 16.63 -5.44
C GLU A 129 -14.83 17.73 -4.68
N SER A 130 -15.98 17.40 -4.07
CA SER A 130 -16.74 18.38 -3.26
C SER A 130 -15.94 18.91 -2.06
N LEU A 131 -15.06 18.08 -1.46
CA LEU A 131 -14.18 18.51 -0.39
C LEU A 131 -13.09 19.45 -0.91
N PHE A 132 -12.46 19.14 -2.05
CA PHE A 132 -11.47 20.05 -2.65
C PHE A 132 -12.06 21.42 -2.98
N GLU A 133 -13.30 21.45 -3.49
CA GLU A 133 -14.04 22.69 -3.72
C GLU A 133 -14.34 23.42 -2.40
N ALA A 134 -14.85 22.72 -1.39
CA ALA A 134 -15.18 23.33 -0.09
C ALA A 134 -13.96 23.94 0.62
N PHE A 135 -12.76 23.38 0.42
CA PHE A 135 -11.51 23.88 1.00
C PHE A 135 -10.73 24.81 0.06
N ASN A 136 -11.25 25.15 -1.13
CA ASN A 136 -10.54 25.95 -2.16
C ASN A 136 -9.09 25.46 -2.39
N VAL A 137 -8.89 24.15 -2.46
CA VAL A 137 -7.54 23.57 -2.56
C VAL A 137 -6.88 23.91 -3.89
N PHE A 138 -7.68 23.99 -4.96
CA PHE A 138 -7.22 24.38 -6.29
C PHE A 138 -7.91 25.67 -6.72
N ASN A 139 -7.13 26.63 -7.19
CA ASN A 139 -7.67 27.81 -7.86
C ASN A 139 -8.14 27.38 -9.26
N LYS A 140 -9.43 27.56 -9.55
CA LYS A 140 -9.98 27.42 -10.92
C LYS A 140 -9.55 28.59 -11.79
#